data_AF-A0A952LBP8-F1
#
_entry.id   AF-A0A952LBP8-F1
#
_cell.length_a   1.000
_cell.length_b   1.000
_cell.length_c   1.000
_cell.angle_alpha   90.00
_cell.angle_beta   90.00
_cell.angle_gamma   90.00
#
_symmetry.space_group_name_H-M   'P 1'
#
loop_
_entity.id
_entity.type
_entity.pdbx_description
1 polymer ?
#
loop_
_entity_poly.entity_id
_entity_poly.type
_entity_poly.pdbx_seq_one_letter_code
_entity_poly.pdbx_strand_id
1 'polypeptide(L)'
;MLDDFFGLIRAVPVPDDAELLYGDDELSRLRERNLRRYLEIEQFTSVREVEAGVLPGLELPPQPQAPWEASSRVVWETMRDWRGPLPLSWPIYPHHPFIAGRPQTNRTPRSSEVRQGAPVALELIRALGVETIVAVGRKAQGALAEAGIEAPAVRHPAQGGARMFAEQLIALNRAMLDA
;
A
#
# COMPACT_ATOMS: atom_id res chain seq x y z
N MET A 1 14.76 12.90 3.69
CA MET A 1 13.35 13.08 4.12
C MET A 1 12.69 11.74 4.42
N LEU A 2 12.92 10.69 3.62
CA LEU A 2 12.33 9.35 3.85
C LEU A 2 13.22 8.39 4.66
N ASP A 3 14.38 8.82 5.17
CA ASP A 3 15.33 7.90 5.80
C ASP A 3 14.79 7.37 7.14
N ASP A 4 14.07 8.20 7.91
CA ASP A 4 13.35 7.79 9.11
C ASP A 4 12.24 6.77 8.77
N PHE A 5 11.49 7.01 7.70
CA PHE A 5 10.48 6.06 7.18
C PHE A 5 11.09 4.69 6.85
N PHE A 6 12.21 4.65 6.12
CA PHE A 6 12.88 3.39 5.81
C PHE A 6 13.54 2.76 7.05
N GLY A 7 14.01 3.56 8.00
CA GLY A 7 14.47 3.07 9.31
C GLY A 7 13.36 2.35 10.07
N LEU A 8 12.17 2.96 10.13
CA LEU A 8 10.99 2.36 10.79
C LEU A 8 10.53 1.10 10.07
N ILE A 9 10.51 1.07 8.74
CA ILE A 9 10.16 -0.14 7.98
C ILE A 9 11.08 -1.30 8.35
N ARG A 10 12.40 -1.07 8.35
CA ARG A 10 13.39 -2.12 8.67
C ARG A 10 13.29 -2.61 10.12
N ALA A 11 12.72 -1.79 11.01
CA ALA A 11 12.51 -2.13 12.42
C ALA A 11 11.22 -2.94 12.67
N VAL A 12 10.33 -3.06 11.68
CA VAL A 12 9.11 -3.87 11.83
C VAL A 12 9.49 -5.35 11.94
N PRO A 13 9.06 -6.07 12.99
CA PRO A 13 9.36 -7.49 13.13
C PRO A 13 8.80 -8.32 11.97
N VAL A 14 9.61 -9.29 11.51
CA VAL A 14 9.22 -10.25 10.47
C VAL A 14 9.16 -11.65 11.10
N PRO A 15 7.95 -12.20 11.38
CA PRO A 15 7.82 -13.58 11.84
C PRO A 15 8.15 -14.58 10.72
N ASP A 16 8.36 -15.85 11.09
CA ASP A 16 8.68 -16.95 10.15
C ASP A 16 7.66 -17.14 9.01
N ASP A 17 6.43 -16.68 9.22
CA ASP A 17 5.35 -16.71 8.23
C ASP A 17 5.10 -15.34 7.57
N ALA A 18 6.16 -14.54 7.45
CA ALA A 18 6.21 -13.32 6.67
C ALA A 18 7.56 -13.18 5.97
N GLU A 19 7.55 -12.49 4.84
CA GLU A 19 8.76 -12.18 4.08
C GLU A 19 9.21 -10.75 4.33
N LEU A 20 10.49 -10.58 4.65
CA LEU A 20 11.15 -9.28 4.73
C LEU A 20 11.23 -8.65 3.34
N LEU A 21 10.55 -7.52 3.16
CA LEU A 21 10.56 -6.80 1.87
C LEU A 21 11.65 -5.73 1.76
N TYR A 22 12.13 -5.22 2.89
CA TYR A 22 13.10 -4.13 2.96
C TYR A 22 14.20 -4.51 3.95
N GLY A 23 15.19 -5.25 3.48
CA GLY A 23 16.44 -5.55 4.17
C GLY A 23 17.68 -5.08 3.40
N ASP A 24 18.80 -5.76 3.62
CA ASP A 24 20.10 -5.37 3.04
C ASP A 24 20.47 -6.14 1.76
N ASP A 25 19.66 -7.11 1.35
CA ASP A 25 19.88 -7.88 0.11
C ASP A 25 19.58 -7.04 -1.16
N GLU A 26 20.00 -7.56 -2.31
CA GLU A 26 19.88 -6.85 -3.59
C GLU A 26 18.42 -6.56 -3.99
N LEU A 27 17.51 -7.51 -3.75
CA LEU A 27 16.10 -7.38 -4.08
C LEU A 27 15.42 -6.36 -3.16
N SER A 28 15.77 -6.36 -1.88
CA SER A 28 15.34 -5.34 -0.92
C SER A 28 15.81 -3.94 -1.29
N ARG A 29 17.09 -3.78 -1.68
CA ARG A 29 17.62 -2.49 -2.17
C ARG A 29 16.93 -2.03 -3.45
N LEU A 30 16.60 -2.96 -4.35
CA LEU A 30 15.81 -2.66 -5.54
C LEU A 30 14.41 -2.13 -5.16
N ARG A 31 13.71 -2.80 -4.24
CA ARG A 31 12.40 -2.34 -3.74
C ARG A 31 12.47 -0.96 -3.12
N GLU A 32 13.50 -0.67 -2.34
CA GLU A 32 13.70 0.65 -1.76
C GLU A 32 13.94 1.72 -2.82
N ARG A 33 14.83 1.48 -3.80
CA ARG A 33 15.04 2.42 -4.92
C ARG A 33 13.73 2.71 -5.65
N ASN A 34 12.98 1.65 -5.98
CA ASN A 34 11.68 1.79 -6.65
C ASN A 34 10.68 2.56 -5.79
N LEU A 35 10.61 2.31 -4.49
CA LEU A 35 9.68 3.01 -3.61
C LEU A 35 10.07 4.49 -3.47
N ARG A 36 11.36 4.81 -3.30
CA ARG A 36 11.84 6.20 -3.29
C ARG A 36 11.42 6.90 -4.57
N ARG A 37 11.66 6.26 -5.71
CA ARG A 37 11.30 6.80 -7.02
C ARG A 37 9.79 6.97 -7.17
N TYR A 38 9.00 5.98 -6.77
CA TYR A 38 7.54 6.03 -6.81
C TYR A 38 6.99 7.18 -5.96
N LEU A 39 7.55 7.42 -4.78
CA LEU A 39 7.13 8.52 -3.90
C LEU A 39 7.58 9.91 -4.40
N GLU A 40 8.56 9.99 -5.30
CA GLU A 40 8.96 11.24 -5.98
C GLU A 40 8.12 11.54 -7.22
N ILE A 41 7.54 10.52 -7.85
CA ILE A 41 6.78 10.67 -9.08
C ILE A 41 5.32 10.95 -8.73
N GLU A 42 4.80 12.10 -9.14
CA GLU A 42 3.37 12.46 -9.02
C GLU A 42 2.46 11.69 -10.01
N GLN A 43 2.80 10.42 -10.31
CA GLN A 43 2.08 9.56 -11.26
C GLN A 43 1.78 8.20 -10.64
N PHE A 44 0.51 7.88 -10.60
CA PHE A 44 0.01 6.58 -10.21
C PHE A 44 0.41 5.56 -11.27
N THR A 45 1.30 4.64 -10.91
CA THR A 45 1.99 3.73 -11.84
C THR A 45 1.69 2.26 -11.54
N SER A 46 1.24 1.52 -12.54
CA SER A 46 0.98 0.08 -12.48
C SER A 46 2.20 -0.74 -12.87
N VAL A 47 2.24 -2.00 -12.42
CA VAL A 47 3.23 -2.98 -12.93
C VAL A 47 3.20 -3.03 -14.46
N ARG A 48 2.03 -2.97 -15.09
CA ARG A 48 1.87 -2.99 -16.55
C ARG A 48 2.47 -1.77 -17.24
N GLU A 49 2.36 -0.59 -16.64
CA GLU A 49 2.97 0.65 -17.16
C GLU A 49 4.49 0.62 -17.01
N VAL A 50 5.01 0.02 -15.93
CA VAL A 50 6.45 -0.24 -15.80
C VAL A 50 6.93 -1.23 -16.86
N GLU A 51 6.22 -2.34 -17.07
CA GLU A 51 6.53 -3.33 -18.14
C GLU A 51 6.50 -2.70 -19.53
N ALA A 52 5.53 -1.82 -19.79
CA ALA A 52 5.39 -1.09 -21.04
C ALA A 52 6.42 0.05 -21.21
N GLY A 53 7.28 0.29 -20.22
CA GLY A 53 8.30 1.33 -20.26
C GLY A 53 7.74 2.75 -20.26
N VAL A 54 6.49 2.93 -19.81
CA VAL A 54 5.82 4.24 -19.77
C VAL A 54 6.50 5.17 -18.76
N LEU A 55 7.06 4.60 -17.70
CA LEU A 55 7.76 5.32 -16.63
C LEU A 55 9.21 4.84 -16.48
N PRO A 56 10.19 5.62 -16.97
CA PRO A 56 11.60 5.24 -16.88
C PRO A 56 12.10 5.30 -15.42
N GLY A 57 12.95 4.34 -15.05
CA GLY A 57 13.63 4.29 -13.76
C GLY A 57 12.94 3.46 -12.67
N LEU A 58 11.85 2.75 -13.00
CA LEU A 58 11.32 1.67 -12.17
C LEU A 58 11.75 0.32 -12.77
N GLU A 59 12.30 -0.55 -11.93
CA GLU A 59 12.82 -1.86 -12.32
C GLU A 59 11.98 -2.96 -11.65
N LEU A 60 11.35 -3.84 -12.42
CA LEU A 60 10.57 -4.94 -11.84
C LEU A 60 11.47 -6.07 -11.35
N PRO A 61 11.12 -6.72 -10.23
CA PRO A 61 11.84 -7.91 -9.80
C PRO A 61 11.69 -9.03 -10.84
N PRO A 62 12.72 -9.86 -11.05
CA PRO A 62 12.73 -10.90 -12.08
C PRO A 62 11.63 -11.95 -11.90
N GLN A 63 11.17 -12.15 -10.66
CA GLN A 63 9.99 -12.93 -10.33
C GLN A 63 9.12 -12.15 -9.34
N PRO A 64 7.93 -11.67 -9.75
CA PRO A 64 7.00 -11.07 -8.80
C PRO A 64 6.51 -12.16 -7.83
N GLN A 65 6.66 -11.91 -6.53
CA GLN A 65 6.34 -12.90 -5.48
C GLN A 65 4.88 -13.32 -5.42
N ALA A 66 3.99 -12.51 -5.99
CA ALA A 66 2.62 -12.94 -6.11
C ALA A 66 1.85 -12.23 -7.24
N PRO A 67 1.07 -13.00 -8.02
CA PRO A 67 0.22 -12.49 -9.09
C PRO A 67 -1.10 -11.95 -8.51
N TRP A 68 -1.05 -10.84 -7.77
CA TRP A 68 -2.26 -10.22 -7.19
C TRP A 68 -3.01 -9.36 -8.22
N GLU A 69 -3.48 -9.96 -9.31
CA GLU A 69 -4.13 -9.20 -10.40
C GLU A 69 -5.55 -8.72 -10.08
N ALA A 70 -6.34 -9.46 -9.28
CA ALA A 70 -7.78 -9.16 -9.17
C ALA A 70 -8.10 -7.88 -8.36
N SER A 71 -7.52 -7.72 -7.16
CA SER A 71 -7.76 -6.52 -6.34
C SER A 71 -7.09 -5.30 -6.96
N SER A 72 -5.90 -5.48 -7.52
CA SER A 72 -5.18 -4.41 -8.24
C SER A 72 -6.00 -3.93 -9.44
N ARG A 73 -6.55 -4.84 -10.25
CA ARG A 73 -7.37 -4.47 -11.42
C ARG A 73 -8.57 -3.59 -11.06
N VAL A 74 -9.31 -3.93 -10.00
CA VAL A 74 -10.46 -3.12 -9.56
C VAL A 74 -10.02 -1.72 -9.15
N VAL A 75 -8.91 -1.59 -8.44
CA VAL A 75 -8.33 -0.28 -8.08
C VAL A 75 -7.99 0.50 -9.35
N TRP A 76 -7.29 -0.12 -10.30
CA TRP A 76 -6.92 0.49 -11.59
C TRP A 76 -8.13 0.94 -12.41
N GLU A 77 -9.15 0.11 -12.51
CA GLU A 77 -10.39 0.46 -13.23
C GLU A 77 -11.10 1.64 -12.56
N THR A 78 -11.14 1.65 -11.23
CA THR A 78 -11.72 2.76 -10.44
C THR A 78 -10.94 4.06 -10.64
N MET A 79 -9.60 4.00 -10.66
CA MET A 79 -8.75 5.19 -10.79
C MET A 79 -8.89 5.91 -12.15
N ARG A 80 -9.52 5.30 -13.16
CA ARG A 80 -9.84 5.99 -14.43
C ARG A 80 -10.80 7.16 -14.25
N ASP A 81 -11.68 7.07 -13.25
CA ASP A 81 -12.64 8.12 -12.92
C ASP A 81 -12.12 9.08 -11.84
N TRP A 82 -10.88 8.87 -11.35
CA TRP A 82 -10.24 9.71 -10.35
C TRP A 82 -9.87 11.07 -10.95
N ARG A 83 -10.00 12.12 -10.14
CA ARG A 83 -9.62 13.50 -10.49
C ARG A 83 -8.83 14.13 -9.36
N GLY A 84 -7.93 15.05 -9.70
CA GLY A 84 -7.05 15.72 -8.74
C GLY A 84 -5.80 14.90 -8.39
N PRO A 85 -5.13 15.22 -7.27
CA PRO A 85 -3.91 14.55 -6.84
C PRO A 85 -4.12 13.04 -6.65
N LEU A 86 -3.14 12.24 -7.07
CA LEU A 86 -3.26 10.78 -7.03
C LEU A 86 -3.09 10.25 -5.61
N PRO A 87 -3.90 9.27 -5.18
CA PRO A 87 -3.82 8.74 -3.84
C PRO A 87 -2.65 7.77 -3.71
N LEU A 88 -1.97 7.81 -2.56
CA LEU A 88 -0.98 6.82 -2.17
C LEU A 88 -1.68 5.64 -1.48
N SER A 89 -1.51 4.43 -2.02
CA SER A 89 -1.95 3.20 -1.36
C SER A 89 -0.80 2.61 -0.55
N TRP A 90 -1.03 2.34 0.74
CA TRP A 90 -0.02 1.80 1.63
C TRP A 90 -0.56 0.61 2.44
N PRO A 91 0.14 -0.54 2.48
CA PRO A 91 -0.24 -1.65 3.35
C PRO A 91 0.12 -1.33 4.80
N ILE A 92 -0.84 -1.51 5.72
CA ILE A 92 -0.62 -1.20 7.15
C ILE A 92 0.45 -2.08 7.82
N TYR A 93 0.73 -3.26 7.24
CA TYR A 93 1.91 -4.08 7.56
C TYR A 93 2.84 -4.06 6.34
N PRO A 94 4.08 -3.54 6.45
CA PRO A 94 4.95 -3.25 5.30
C PRO A 94 5.68 -4.47 4.72
N HIS A 95 5.42 -5.67 5.24
CA HIS A 95 6.01 -6.93 4.81
C HIS A 95 4.95 -7.86 4.25
N HIS A 96 5.35 -8.98 3.65
CA HIS A 96 4.44 -9.89 2.97
C HIS A 96 4.10 -11.10 3.85
N PRO A 97 2.93 -11.13 4.53
CA PRO A 97 2.54 -12.24 5.39
C PRO A 97 1.94 -13.39 4.57
N PHE A 98 2.36 -14.62 4.83
CA PHE A 98 1.86 -15.79 4.12
C PHE A 98 1.40 -16.90 5.07
N ILE A 99 0.63 -17.86 4.55
CA ILE A 99 0.32 -19.11 5.26
C ILE A 99 1.60 -19.94 5.30
N ALA A 100 2.02 -20.40 6.48
CA ALA A 100 3.23 -21.21 6.66
C ALA A 100 3.31 -22.35 5.63
N GLY A 101 4.48 -22.49 4.98
CA GLY A 101 4.70 -23.44 3.88
C GLY A 101 4.09 -23.05 2.53
N ARG A 102 3.44 -21.88 2.41
CA ARG A 102 2.82 -21.37 1.17
C ARG A 102 3.17 -19.89 0.93
N PRO A 103 4.43 -19.56 0.61
CA PRO A 103 4.93 -18.18 0.51
C PRO A 103 4.20 -17.30 -0.52
N GLN A 104 3.59 -17.91 -1.54
CA GLN A 104 2.80 -17.19 -2.55
C GLN A 104 1.40 -16.77 -2.09
N THR A 105 1.01 -17.07 -0.84
CA THR A 105 -0.28 -16.65 -0.27
C THR A 105 -0.15 -15.31 0.46
N ASN A 106 -1.24 -14.56 0.58
CA ASN A 106 -1.31 -13.35 1.40
C ASN A 106 -2.35 -13.58 2.49
N ARG A 107 -1.89 -13.95 3.69
CA ARG A 107 -2.80 -14.10 4.84
C ARG A 107 -3.16 -12.71 5.34
N THR A 108 -4.29 -12.58 6.04
CA THR A 108 -4.56 -11.32 6.75
C THR A 108 -3.45 -11.06 7.78
N PRO A 109 -2.89 -9.84 7.85
CA PRO A 109 -2.05 -9.42 8.96
C PRO A 109 -2.75 -9.62 10.31
N ARG A 110 -1.97 -9.99 11.33
CA ARG A 110 -2.40 -10.09 12.73
C ARG A 110 -2.49 -8.68 13.33
N SER A 111 -3.34 -8.47 14.32
CA SER A 111 -3.44 -7.15 14.99
C SER A 111 -2.09 -6.66 15.56
N SER A 112 -1.21 -7.58 16.00
CA SER A 112 0.15 -7.22 16.45
C SER A 112 1.04 -6.70 15.32
N GLU A 113 1.01 -7.34 14.15
CA GLU A 113 1.78 -6.93 12.96
C GLU A 113 1.30 -5.57 12.47
N VAL A 114 -0.01 -5.36 12.52
CA VAL A 114 -0.63 -4.10 12.14
C VAL A 114 -0.22 -2.97 13.10
N ARG A 115 -0.26 -3.20 14.42
CA ARG A 115 0.24 -2.21 15.41
C ARG A 115 1.73 -1.90 15.22
N GLN A 116 2.53 -2.90 14.87
CA GLN A 116 3.96 -2.72 14.60
C GLN A 116 4.22 -1.91 13.32
N GLY A 117 3.35 -2.02 12.31
CA GLY A 117 3.45 -1.25 11.07
C GLY A 117 2.85 0.16 11.14
N ALA A 118 1.98 0.45 12.12
CA ALA A 118 1.33 1.77 12.23
C ALA A 118 2.31 2.97 12.32
N PRO A 119 3.43 2.91 13.08
CA PRO A 119 4.42 3.98 13.11
C PRO A 119 5.01 4.30 11.72
N VAL A 120 5.16 3.30 10.86
CA VAL A 120 5.62 3.49 9.48
C VAL A 120 4.63 4.32 8.68
N ALA A 121 3.34 3.98 8.77
CA ALA A 121 2.30 4.71 8.05
C ALA A 121 2.18 6.16 8.55
N LEU A 122 2.29 6.39 9.87
CA LEU A 122 2.31 7.71 10.48
C LEU A 122 3.49 8.55 9.98
N GLU A 123 4.67 7.97 9.91
CA GLU A 123 5.85 8.66 9.39
C GLU A 123 5.70 8.99 7.90
N LEU A 124 5.09 8.09 7.11
CA LEU A 124 4.81 8.35 5.70
C LEU A 124 3.81 9.50 5.52
N ILE A 125 2.75 9.53 6.33
CA ILE A 125 1.76 10.62 6.37
C ILE A 125 2.47 11.94 6.67
N ARG A 126 3.32 11.96 7.71
CA ARG A 126 4.08 13.14 8.12
C ARG A 126 5.05 13.61 7.02
N ALA A 127 5.82 12.69 6.45
CA ALA A 127 6.86 12.99 5.48
C ALA A 127 6.31 13.53 4.16
N LEU A 128 5.12 13.08 3.75
CA LEU A 128 4.45 13.50 2.52
C LEU A 128 3.41 14.60 2.73
N GLY A 129 3.15 15.01 3.98
CA GLY A 129 2.12 15.98 4.30
C GLY A 129 0.71 15.51 3.92
N VAL A 130 0.41 14.22 4.10
CA VAL A 130 -0.90 13.65 3.75
C VAL A 130 -1.96 14.16 4.74
N GLU A 131 -2.96 14.86 4.23
CA GLU A 131 -4.05 15.41 5.06
C GLU A 131 -5.30 14.52 5.07
N THR A 132 -5.50 13.73 4.02
CA THR A 132 -6.67 12.85 3.88
C THR A 132 -6.26 11.38 3.97
N ILE A 133 -6.79 10.68 4.97
CA ILE A 133 -6.49 9.27 5.23
C ILE A 133 -7.78 8.46 5.08
N VAL A 134 -7.70 7.34 4.39
CA VAL A 134 -8.85 6.47 4.14
C VAL A 134 -8.46 5.03 4.44
N ALA A 135 -9.27 4.34 5.23
CA ALA A 135 -9.04 2.95 5.54
C ALA A 135 -9.67 2.04 4.48
N VAL A 136 -8.89 1.19 3.83
CA VAL A 136 -9.42 0.18 2.90
C VAL A 136 -9.83 -1.06 3.68
N GLY A 137 -11.09 -1.08 4.12
CA GLY A 137 -11.71 -2.14 4.92
C GLY A 137 -11.64 -1.91 6.43
N ARG A 138 -12.53 -2.59 7.16
CA ARG A 138 -12.72 -2.42 8.61
C ARG A 138 -11.49 -2.81 9.46
N LYS A 139 -10.67 -3.75 8.98
CA LYS A 139 -9.44 -4.15 9.66
C LYS A 139 -8.41 -3.01 9.65
N ALA A 140 -8.22 -2.36 8.50
CA ALA A 140 -7.38 -1.18 8.39
C ALA A 140 -7.94 -0.02 9.23
N GLN A 141 -9.27 0.14 9.28
CA GLN A 141 -9.89 1.18 10.09
C GLN A 141 -9.61 1.01 11.58
N GLY A 142 -9.85 -0.18 12.13
CA GLY A 142 -9.60 -0.45 13.56
C GLY A 142 -8.12 -0.28 13.92
N ALA A 143 -7.23 -0.65 13.02
CA ALA A 143 -5.80 -0.47 13.17
C ALA A 143 -5.34 0.98 13.21
N LEU A 144 -5.86 1.81 12.30
CA LEU A 144 -5.60 3.24 12.28
C LEU A 144 -6.14 3.87 13.57
N ALA A 145 -7.34 3.49 14.02
CA ALA A 145 -7.92 3.97 15.27
C ALA A 145 -7.09 3.57 16.51
N GLU A 146 -6.58 2.32 16.57
CA GLU A 146 -5.64 1.89 17.62
C GLU A 146 -4.35 2.76 17.65
N ALA A 147 -3.95 3.31 16.51
CA ALA A 147 -2.81 4.21 16.37
C ALA A 147 -3.16 5.71 16.53
N GLY A 148 -4.42 6.03 16.91
CA GLY A 148 -4.88 7.41 17.09
C GLY A 148 -5.21 8.14 15.78
N ILE A 149 -5.35 7.41 14.67
CA ILE A 149 -5.69 7.96 13.36
C ILE A 149 -7.16 7.65 13.07
N GLU A 150 -7.99 8.68 13.09
CA GLU A 150 -9.37 8.58 12.63
C GLU A 150 -9.42 8.63 11.11
N ALA A 151 -9.88 7.54 10.49
CA ALA A 151 -9.99 7.44 9.04
C ALA A 151 -11.34 6.82 8.64
N PRO A 152 -12.10 7.42 7.71
CA PRO A 152 -13.27 6.79 7.13
C PRO A 152 -12.87 5.51 6.40
N ALA A 153 -13.73 4.49 6.49
CA ALA A 153 -13.49 3.21 5.83
C ALA A 153 -14.27 3.10 4.51
N VAL A 154 -13.57 2.71 3.45
CA VAL A 154 -14.18 2.16 2.24
C VAL A 154 -14.18 0.64 2.28
N ARG A 155 -15.11 -0.01 1.58
CA ARG A 155 -15.19 -1.47 1.48
C ARG A 155 -13.95 -1.99 0.79
N HIS A 156 -13.27 -3.00 1.35
CA HIS A 156 -12.14 -3.64 0.67
C HIS A 156 -12.60 -4.32 -0.64
N PRO A 157 -11.85 -4.22 -1.76
CA PRO A 157 -12.27 -4.72 -3.08
C PRO A 157 -12.35 -6.25 -3.19
N ALA A 158 -11.60 -6.98 -2.36
CA ALA A 158 -11.67 -8.44 -2.29
C ALA A 158 -13.02 -8.99 -1.77
N GLN A 159 -13.25 -10.30 -1.96
CA GLN A 159 -14.42 -11.03 -1.42
C GLN A 159 -15.76 -10.40 -1.83
N GLY A 160 -15.92 -10.11 -3.12
CA GLY A 160 -17.13 -9.50 -3.69
C GLY A 160 -17.31 -8.00 -3.38
N GLY A 161 -16.32 -7.34 -2.78
CA GLY A 161 -16.41 -5.93 -2.39
C GLY A 161 -16.15 -4.92 -3.51
N ALA A 162 -15.78 -5.37 -4.71
CA ALA A 162 -15.30 -4.52 -5.80
C ALA A 162 -16.23 -3.35 -6.16
N ARG A 163 -17.53 -3.61 -6.36
CA ARG A 163 -18.51 -2.57 -6.73
C ARG A 163 -18.62 -1.49 -5.65
N MET A 164 -18.78 -1.91 -4.39
CA MET A 164 -18.89 -0.97 -3.27
C MET A 164 -17.60 -0.18 -3.04
N PHE A 165 -16.44 -0.82 -3.21
CA PHE A 165 -15.14 -0.12 -3.15
C PHE A 165 -15.10 1.02 -4.16
N ALA A 166 -15.41 0.73 -5.43
CA ALA A 166 -15.37 1.72 -6.50
C ALA A 166 -16.34 2.88 -6.25
N GLU A 167 -17.59 2.56 -5.91
CA GLU A 167 -18.63 3.57 -5.61
C GLU A 167 -18.21 4.48 -4.45
N GLN A 168 -17.71 3.90 -3.35
CA GLN A 168 -17.32 4.67 -2.17
C GLN A 168 -16.07 5.51 -2.40
N LEU A 169 -15.09 4.99 -3.14
CA LEU A 169 -13.85 5.71 -3.41
C LEU A 169 -14.07 6.91 -4.34
N ILE A 170 -14.91 6.76 -5.37
CA ILE A 170 -15.25 7.89 -6.27
C ILE A 170 -16.16 8.90 -5.57
N ALA A 171 -17.09 8.46 -4.72
CA ALA A 171 -17.87 9.38 -3.90
C ALA A 171 -16.98 10.22 -2.98
N LEU A 172 -15.97 9.59 -2.36
CA LEU A 172 -14.97 10.30 -1.57
C LEU A 172 -14.17 11.29 -2.42
N ASN A 173 -13.65 10.87 -3.58
CA ASN A 173 -12.92 11.76 -4.49
C ASN A 173 -13.72 13.03 -4.81
N ARG A 174 -15.00 12.87 -5.17
CA ARG A 174 -15.88 14.01 -5.47
C ARG A 174 -16.03 14.93 -4.27
N ALA A 175 -16.32 14.37 -3.09
CA ALA A 175 -16.45 15.15 -1.86
C ALA A 175 -15.17 15.93 -1.50
N MET A 176 -13.98 15.37 -1.80
CA MET A 176 -12.71 16.07 -1.60
C MET A 176 -12.49 17.23 -2.57
N LEU A 177 -13.01 17.14 -3.80
CA LEU A 177 -12.89 18.21 -4.80
C LEU A 177 -13.89 19.35 -4.61
N ASP A 178 -14.99 19.07 -3.90
CA ASP A 178 -16.06 20.03 -3.61
C ASP A 178 -15.82 20.82 -2.29
N ALA A 179 -14.81 20.44 -1.50
CA ALA A 179 -14.46 21.04 -0.20
C ALA A 179 -13.43 22.18 -0.33
#